data_AF-A0A9D6GNK9-F1
#
_entry.id   AF-A0A9D6GNK9-F1
#
_cell.length_a   1.000
_cell.length_b   1.000
_cell.length_c   1.000
_cell.angle_alpha   90.00
_cell.angle_beta   90.00
_cell.angle_gamma   90.00
#
_symmetry.space_group_name_H-M   'P 1'
#
loop_
_entity.id
_entity.type
_entity.pdbx_description
1 polymer ?
#
loop_
_entity_poly.entity_id
_entity_poly.type
_entity_poly.pdbx_seq_one_letter_code
_entity_poly.pdbx_strand_id
1 'polypeptide(L)'
;MNLLRAQRPAIAFLLALAGQSAQSEVLASLTFIQPTGTATTTDVIPMWVRLSLAPDSDAVSLSTTTDSAYIDWYCEDGGFSDCSLDGPAPAAAPSPYVAVPHFGANSWFELTQRPAFVLNPGESVDLHIVNLTPRSGTVPAGFYQHQQVGLSLYGPTAPEDDAMFPPAPLFAVSTSCSIAPDACTFSRNVTAAVPEVGTFGLGVLGGLGLLGLAAKRRRATT
;
A
#
# COMPACT_ATOMS: atom_id res chain seq x y z
N MET A 1 -49.20 30.33 71.20
CA MET A 1 -48.24 29.29 70.77
C MET A 1 -48.63 28.82 69.37
N ASN A 2 -48.12 29.49 68.34
CA ASN A 2 -48.36 29.12 66.93
C ASN A 2 -47.00 28.75 66.32
N LEU A 3 -46.84 27.45 66.03
CA LEU A 3 -45.66 26.88 65.38
C LEU A 3 -45.84 27.00 63.85
N LEU A 4 -45.26 28.04 63.25
CA LEU A 4 -45.13 28.17 61.80
C LEU A 4 -43.93 27.33 61.33
N ARG A 5 -44.22 26.17 60.72
CA ARG A 5 -43.25 25.31 60.04
C ARG A 5 -42.85 25.95 58.70
N ALA A 6 -41.61 26.42 58.61
CA ALA A 6 -41.01 26.87 57.37
C ALA A 6 -40.69 25.66 56.47
N GLN A 7 -41.44 25.50 55.37
CA GLN A 7 -41.10 24.56 54.31
C GLN A 7 -40.00 25.16 53.43
N ARG A 8 -38.84 24.51 53.41
CA ARG A 8 -37.76 24.81 52.44
C ARG A 8 -38.06 24.07 51.15
N PRO A 9 -38.14 24.74 49.98
CA PRO A 9 -38.14 24.04 48.70
C PRO A 9 -36.74 23.48 48.44
N ALA A 10 -36.63 22.15 48.38
CA ALA A 10 -35.45 21.47 47.89
C ALA A 10 -35.39 21.67 46.36
N ILE A 11 -34.45 22.50 45.90
CA ILE A 11 -34.14 22.67 44.49
C ILE A 11 -33.36 21.43 44.06
N ALA A 12 -34.06 20.45 43.48
CA ALA A 12 -33.44 19.32 42.80
C ALA A 12 -33.00 19.77 41.41
N PHE A 13 -31.72 20.13 41.28
CA PHE A 13 -31.09 20.42 40.00
C PHE A 13 -30.79 19.10 39.29
N LEU A 14 -31.74 18.63 38.47
CA LEU A 14 -31.54 17.53 37.53
C LEU A 14 -30.56 18.01 36.44
N LEU A 15 -29.27 17.69 36.58
CA LEU A 15 -28.36 17.70 35.43
C LEU A 15 -28.83 16.61 34.47
N ALA A 16 -29.56 17.00 33.45
CA ALA A 16 -29.67 16.20 32.24
C ALA A 16 -28.27 16.13 31.62
N LEU A 17 -27.55 15.04 31.86
CA LEU A 17 -26.50 14.61 30.95
C LEU A 17 -27.22 14.36 29.63
N ALA A 18 -27.26 15.38 28.76
CA ALA A 18 -27.52 15.18 27.36
C ALA A 18 -26.51 14.12 26.91
N GLY A 19 -27.01 12.92 26.63
CA GLY A 19 -26.22 11.87 26.04
C GLY A 19 -25.66 12.42 24.75
N GLN A 20 -24.40 12.84 24.79
CA GLN A 20 -23.60 12.93 23.59
C GLN A 20 -23.64 11.52 23.06
N SER A 21 -24.39 11.30 21.99
CA SER A 21 -24.17 10.15 21.14
C SER A 21 -22.68 10.18 20.85
N ALA A 22 -21.91 9.28 21.46
CA ALA A 22 -20.53 9.06 21.07
C ALA A 22 -20.61 8.81 19.57
N GLN A 23 -20.21 9.81 18.77
CA GLN A 23 -20.14 9.62 17.34
C GLN A 23 -19.06 8.55 17.20
N SER A 24 -19.44 7.45 16.57
CA SER A 24 -18.49 6.40 16.30
C SER A 24 -17.42 7.00 15.39
N GLU A 25 -16.23 7.23 15.93
CA GLU A 25 -15.13 7.89 15.21
C GLU A 25 -14.04 6.85 14.99
N VAL A 26 -13.88 6.45 13.73
CA VAL A 26 -12.79 5.56 13.32
C VAL A 26 -11.54 6.41 13.16
N LEU A 27 -10.61 6.27 14.10
CA LEU A 27 -9.32 6.93 14.11
C LEU A 27 -8.27 5.98 13.54
N ALA A 28 -7.79 6.28 12.34
CA ALA A 28 -6.89 5.40 11.63
C ALA A 28 -5.73 6.14 10.96
N SER A 29 -4.67 5.39 10.68
CA SER A 29 -3.52 5.86 9.90
C SER A 29 -3.17 4.87 8.81
N LEU A 30 -2.76 5.39 7.65
CA LEU A 30 -2.18 4.61 6.56
C LEU A 30 -0.73 5.05 6.35
N THR A 31 0.20 4.09 6.31
CA THR A 31 1.64 4.38 6.15
C THR A 31 2.30 3.39 5.22
N PHE A 32 3.25 3.81 4.39
CA PHE A 32 4.03 2.88 3.58
C PHE A 32 4.96 2.03 4.44
N ILE A 33 5.06 0.75 4.08
CA ILE A 33 6.09 -0.13 4.63
C ILE A 33 7.31 -0.01 3.74
N GLN A 34 8.38 0.57 4.27
CA GLN A 34 9.62 0.72 3.51
C GLN A 34 10.26 -0.66 3.28
N PRO A 35 10.49 -1.05 2.02
CA PRO A 35 11.09 -2.33 1.74
C PRO A 35 12.57 -2.27 2.14
N THR A 36 13.09 -3.35 2.74
CA THR A 36 14.51 -3.43 3.12
C THR A 36 15.39 -3.79 1.93
N GLY A 37 16.64 -3.30 1.88
CA GLY A 37 17.63 -3.62 0.85
C GLY A 37 17.50 -2.81 -0.45
N THR A 38 18.30 -3.19 -1.46
CA THR A 38 18.27 -2.61 -2.81
C THR A 38 17.54 -3.54 -3.77
N ALA A 39 16.78 -2.99 -4.71
CA ALA A 39 16.24 -3.76 -5.84
C ALA A 39 17.27 -3.80 -6.97
N THR A 40 17.24 -4.84 -7.79
CA THR A 40 17.94 -4.89 -9.07
C THR A 40 17.07 -4.33 -10.19
N THR A 41 17.69 -4.01 -11.33
CA THR A 41 17.00 -3.49 -12.52
C THR A 41 15.94 -4.41 -13.10
N THR A 42 15.89 -5.68 -12.69
CA THR A 42 14.91 -6.68 -13.16
C THR A 42 13.87 -7.05 -12.11
N ASP A 43 13.97 -6.52 -10.90
CA ASP A 43 13.11 -6.95 -9.78
C ASP A 43 11.68 -6.42 -9.94
N VAL A 44 10.72 -7.28 -9.56
CA VAL A 44 9.36 -6.86 -9.23
C VAL A 44 9.39 -6.31 -7.80
N ILE A 45 9.01 -5.06 -7.62
CA ILE A 45 9.03 -4.40 -6.31
C ILE A 45 7.61 -4.42 -5.73
N PRO A 46 7.33 -5.19 -4.66
CA PRO A 46 6.04 -5.16 -4.03
C PRO A 46 5.90 -3.91 -3.17
N MET A 47 4.76 -3.25 -3.26
CA MET A 47 4.43 -2.07 -2.46
C MET A 47 3.40 -2.45 -1.40
N TRP A 48 3.74 -2.17 -0.15
CA TRP A 48 2.90 -2.48 0.99
C TRP A 48 2.57 -1.22 1.77
N VAL A 49 1.36 -1.19 2.32
CA VAL A 49 0.92 -0.17 3.28
C VAL A 49 0.47 -0.85 4.56
N ARG A 50 0.63 -0.16 5.68
CA ARG A 50 0.09 -0.55 6.97
C ARG A 50 -1.11 0.33 7.29
N LEU A 51 -2.25 -0.29 7.49
CA LEU A 51 -3.43 0.33 8.08
C LEU A 51 -3.40 0.05 9.59
N SER A 52 -3.49 1.09 10.41
CA SER A 52 -3.52 0.98 11.87
C SER A 52 -4.71 1.73 12.43
N LEU A 53 -5.37 1.18 13.45
CA LEU A 53 -6.38 1.90 14.23
C LEU A 53 -5.77 2.42 15.53
N ALA A 54 -6.14 3.63 15.92
CA ALA A 54 -5.76 4.18 17.21
C ALA A 54 -6.40 3.35 18.35
N PRO A 55 -5.78 3.25 19.54
CA PRO A 55 -6.35 2.50 20.66
C PRO A 55 -7.70 3.01 21.16
N ASP A 56 -8.03 4.27 20.91
CA ASP A 56 -9.29 4.95 21.23
C ASP A 56 -10.26 5.03 20.04
N SER A 57 -9.91 4.43 18.90
CA SER A 57 -10.80 4.26 17.75
C SER A 57 -11.93 3.29 18.04
N ASP A 58 -12.99 3.33 17.24
CA ASP A 58 -13.88 2.17 17.07
C ASP A 58 -13.26 1.09 16.19
N ALA A 59 -13.75 -0.14 16.35
CA ALA A 59 -13.37 -1.27 15.52
C ALA A 59 -13.91 -1.14 14.09
N VAL A 60 -13.14 -1.60 13.10
CA VAL A 60 -13.58 -1.70 11.71
C VAL A 60 -13.84 -3.16 11.39
N SER A 61 -15.06 -3.49 10.94
CA SER A 61 -15.42 -4.83 10.50
C SER A 61 -16.12 -4.82 9.15
N LEU A 62 -15.53 -5.50 8.17
CA LEU A 62 -16.14 -5.82 6.88
C LEU A 62 -16.62 -7.27 6.99
N SER A 63 -17.90 -7.43 7.31
CA SER A 63 -18.49 -8.71 7.71
C SER A 63 -19.44 -9.27 6.65
N THR A 64 -19.90 -8.43 5.72
CA THR A 64 -20.80 -8.83 4.66
C THR A 64 -20.02 -9.05 3.37
N THR A 65 -20.50 -9.95 2.53
CA THR A 65 -19.91 -10.20 1.20
C THR A 65 -20.15 -9.05 0.21
N THR A 66 -20.80 -7.99 0.66
CA THR A 66 -21.14 -6.80 -0.11
C THR A 66 -20.29 -5.59 0.29
N ASP A 67 -19.52 -5.69 1.38
CA ASP A 67 -18.62 -4.62 1.80
C ASP A 67 -17.44 -4.53 0.82
N SER A 68 -17.22 -3.33 0.27
CA SER A 68 -16.20 -3.09 -0.75
C SER A 68 -15.16 -2.11 -0.21
N ALA A 69 -13.90 -2.37 -0.52
CA ALA A 69 -12.82 -1.43 -0.22
C ALA A 69 -12.23 -0.89 -1.51
N TYR A 70 -11.69 0.30 -1.43
CA TYR A 70 -11.13 0.99 -2.56
C TYR A 70 -9.80 1.61 -2.15
N ILE A 71 -8.78 1.41 -2.97
CA ILE A 71 -7.52 2.12 -2.82
C ILE A 71 -7.53 3.25 -3.84
N ASP A 72 -7.61 4.47 -3.32
CA ASP A 72 -7.41 5.68 -4.10
C ASP A 72 -5.91 5.84 -4.33
N TRP A 73 -5.47 5.67 -5.57
CA TRP A 73 -4.08 5.91 -5.94
C TRP A 73 -3.94 7.33 -6.46
N TYR A 74 -3.36 8.22 -5.65
CA TYR A 74 -3.09 9.59 -6.07
C TYR A 74 -1.73 9.64 -6.74
N CYS A 75 -1.75 10.13 -7.96
CA CYS A 75 -0.62 10.05 -8.84
C CYS A 75 -0.11 11.47 -9.07
N GLU A 76 0.74 11.94 -8.17
CA GLU A 76 1.49 13.18 -8.36
C GLU A 76 2.76 12.86 -9.17
N ASP A 77 3.05 13.70 -10.17
CA ASP A 77 4.06 13.47 -11.19
C ASP A 77 5.43 13.01 -10.62
N GLY A 78 5.93 11.86 -11.07
CA GLY A 78 7.38 11.66 -11.20
C GLY A 78 8.11 10.62 -10.34
N GLY A 79 7.64 9.38 -10.19
CA GLY A 79 8.59 8.38 -9.67
C GLY A 79 8.32 6.87 -9.74
N PHE A 80 7.08 6.38 -9.92
CA PHE A 80 6.86 4.94 -10.17
C PHE A 80 5.67 4.60 -11.06
N SER A 81 4.68 5.47 -11.17
CA SER A 81 3.47 5.23 -11.94
C SER A 81 3.32 6.28 -13.03
N ASP A 82 3.20 5.80 -14.25
CA ASP A 82 2.47 6.51 -15.29
C ASP A 82 0.98 6.38 -14.90
N CYS A 83 0.30 7.50 -14.69
CA CYS A 83 -0.98 7.58 -13.96
C CYS A 83 -2.18 7.04 -14.72
N SER A 84 -1.93 6.19 -15.71
CA SER A 84 -2.92 5.59 -16.55
C SER A 84 -2.90 4.09 -16.28
N LEU A 85 -3.78 3.65 -15.38
CA LEU A 85 -4.13 2.23 -15.29
C LEU A 85 -4.85 1.77 -16.58
N ASP A 86 -5.47 2.69 -17.32
CA ASP A 86 -6.37 2.39 -18.45
C ASP A 86 -6.07 3.14 -19.77
N GLY A 87 -4.88 3.72 -19.96
CA GLY A 87 -4.59 4.51 -21.16
C GLY A 87 -3.11 4.76 -21.45
N PRO A 88 -2.78 5.31 -22.64
CA PRO A 88 -1.41 5.67 -22.96
C PRO A 88 -1.00 6.91 -22.15
N ALA A 89 0.15 6.82 -21.48
CA ALA A 89 0.88 7.95 -20.91
C ALA A 89 0.81 9.20 -21.79
N PRO A 90 0.69 10.41 -21.23
CA PRO A 90 1.21 11.57 -21.94
C PRO A 90 2.69 11.32 -22.29
N ALA A 91 3.13 11.71 -23.49
CA ALA A 91 4.44 11.34 -24.07
C ALA A 91 5.70 11.81 -23.29
N ALA A 92 5.52 12.43 -22.12
CA ALA A 92 6.58 12.74 -21.18
C ALA A 92 6.98 11.48 -20.40
N ALA A 93 7.91 10.71 -20.98
CA ALA A 93 8.64 9.60 -20.37
C ALA A 93 7.79 8.68 -19.43
N PRO A 94 7.07 7.68 -19.98
CA PRO A 94 6.31 6.75 -19.15
C PRO A 94 7.21 6.12 -18.09
N SER A 95 6.66 5.90 -16.89
CA SER A 95 7.38 5.20 -15.83
C SER A 95 8.00 3.89 -16.37
N PRO A 96 9.26 3.58 -16.01
CA PRO A 96 9.89 2.32 -16.40
C PRO A 96 9.23 1.11 -15.71
N TYR A 97 8.38 1.35 -14.70
CA TYR A 97 7.54 0.36 -14.05
C TYR A 97 6.09 0.44 -14.52
N VAL A 98 5.42 -0.71 -14.54
CA VAL A 98 3.98 -0.86 -14.61
C VAL A 98 3.50 -1.26 -13.22
N ALA A 99 2.58 -0.49 -12.64
CA ALA A 99 1.91 -0.86 -11.40
C ALA A 99 0.84 -1.91 -11.72
N VAL A 100 1.04 -3.13 -11.23
CA VAL A 100 0.09 -4.23 -11.36
C VAL A 100 -0.62 -4.39 -10.00
N PRO A 101 -1.91 -4.03 -9.87
CA PRO A 101 -2.61 -4.16 -8.60
C PRO A 101 -2.60 -5.62 -8.13
N HIS A 102 -2.41 -5.82 -6.83
CA HIS A 102 -2.41 -7.17 -6.28
C HIS A 102 -3.80 -7.82 -6.31
N PHE A 103 -4.85 -7.00 -6.30
CA PHE A 103 -6.20 -7.45 -6.00
C PHE A 103 -7.16 -7.50 -7.21
N GLY A 104 -6.68 -7.37 -8.45
CA GLY A 104 -7.53 -7.41 -9.65
C GLY A 104 -7.08 -6.44 -10.73
N ALA A 105 -7.70 -6.51 -11.91
CA ALA A 105 -7.34 -5.64 -13.05
C ALA A 105 -7.91 -4.22 -12.94
N ASN A 106 -8.88 -4.00 -12.05
CA ASN A 106 -9.54 -2.73 -11.77
C ASN A 106 -9.07 -2.17 -10.42
N SER A 107 -9.09 -0.84 -10.26
CA SER A 107 -8.82 -0.13 -8.99
C SER A 107 -9.82 -0.48 -7.88
N TRP A 108 -10.91 -1.13 -8.26
CA TRP A 108 -11.85 -1.79 -7.38
C TRP A 108 -11.27 -3.12 -6.95
N PHE A 109 -11.05 -3.28 -5.66
CA PHE A 109 -10.83 -4.62 -5.14
C PHE A 109 -11.76 -4.94 -4.00
N GLU A 110 -12.32 -6.10 -4.17
CA GLU A 110 -13.07 -6.78 -3.17
C GLU A 110 -12.10 -7.26 -2.07
N LEU A 111 -12.09 -6.60 -0.90
CA LEU A 111 -11.55 -7.17 0.35
C LEU A 111 -12.33 -8.43 0.79
N THR A 112 -13.23 -8.93 -0.06
CA THR A 112 -14.08 -10.10 0.11
C THR A 112 -13.34 -11.44 0.07
N GLN A 113 -12.01 -11.45 -0.09
CA GLN A 113 -11.23 -12.69 0.10
C GLN A 113 -11.11 -13.03 1.58
N ARG A 114 -12.16 -13.72 2.05
CA ARG A 114 -12.39 -14.27 3.39
C ARG A 114 -11.12 -14.83 4.04
N PRO A 115 -10.98 -14.70 5.38
CA PRO A 115 -12.03 -14.45 6.37
C PRO A 115 -12.47 -12.97 6.48
N ALA A 116 -13.59 -12.73 7.19
CA ALA A 116 -14.08 -11.39 7.48
C ALA A 116 -12.94 -10.49 7.96
N PHE A 117 -12.80 -9.31 7.36
CA PHE A 117 -11.79 -8.35 7.77
C PHE A 117 -12.28 -7.65 9.02
N VAL A 118 -11.60 -7.89 10.14
CA VAL A 118 -11.85 -7.21 11.41
C VAL A 118 -10.53 -6.63 11.88
N LEU A 119 -10.54 -5.34 12.17
CA LEU A 119 -9.42 -4.62 12.75
C LEU A 119 -9.92 -3.95 14.03
N ASN A 120 -9.42 -4.38 15.18
CA ASN A 120 -9.78 -3.83 16.48
C ASN A 120 -8.97 -2.56 16.80
N PRO A 121 -9.42 -1.74 17.77
CA PRO A 121 -8.66 -0.58 18.21
C PRO A 121 -7.26 -0.97 18.69
N GLY A 122 -6.25 -0.25 18.24
CA GLY A 122 -4.83 -0.53 18.51
C GLY A 122 -4.21 -1.65 17.67
N GLU A 123 -4.96 -2.31 16.78
CA GLU A 123 -4.42 -3.29 15.84
C GLU A 123 -3.91 -2.64 14.55
N SER A 124 -3.13 -3.40 13.80
CA SER A 124 -2.63 -2.99 12.48
C SER A 124 -2.56 -4.17 11.53
N VAL A 125 -2.71 -3.89 10.24
CA VAL A 125 -2.64 -4.88 9.17
C VAL A 125 -1.82 -4.35 8.00
N ASP A 126 -1.02 -5.22 7.42
CA ASP A 126 -0.18 -4.93 6.26
C ASP A 126 -0.93 -5.38 4.99
N LEU A 127 -1.13 -4.45 4.06
CA LEU A 127 -1.86 -4.66 2.81
C LEU A 127 -0.88 -4.55 1.64
N HIS A 128 -0.83 -5.58 0.81
CA HIS A 128 -0.06 -5.56 -0.44
C HIS A 128 -0.88 -4.90 -1.54
N ILE A 129 -0.51 -3.72 -1.99
CA ILE A 129 -1.38 -2.92 -2.85
C ILE A 129 -1.06 -3.10 -4.34
N VAL A 130 0.22 -3.06 -4.70
CA VAL A 130 0.67 -3.22 -6.09
C VAL A 130 2.01 -3.91 -6.18
N ASN A 131 2.24 -4.58 -7.30
CA ASN A 131 3.55 -5.00 -7.77
C ASN A 131 4.04 -4.03 -8.85
N LEU A 132 5.17 -3.37 -8.61
CA LEU A 132 5.85 -2.56 -9.61
C LEU A 132 6.71 -3.48 -10.48
N THR A 133 6.25 -3.71 -11.71
CA THR A 133 6.91 -4.63 -12.66
C THR A 133 7.64 -3.86 -13.76
N PRO A 134 8.93 -4.16 -14.05
CA PRO A 134 9.66 -3.53 -15.15
C PRO A 134 8.92 -3.68 -16.49
N ARG A 135 8.63 -2.56 -17.17
CA ARG A 135 7.87 -2.54 -18.43
C ARG A 135 8.58 -3.28 -19.57
N SER A 136 9.90 -3.14 -19.64
CA SER A 136 10.76 -3.70 -20.70
C SER A 136 11.74 -4.76 -20.18
N GLY A 137 11.39 -5.45 -19.08
CA GLY A 137 12.22 -6.45 -18.42
C GLY A 137 13.40 -5.89 -17.61
N THR A 138 13.95 -4.73 -18.00
CA THR A 138 14.93 -3.98 -17.21
C THR A 138 14.50 -2.53 -17.06
N VAL A 139 14.82 -1.93 -15.91
CA VAL A 139 14.69 -0.50 -15.65
C VAL A 139 16.08 0.14 -15.46
N PRO A 140 16.23 1.47 -15.62
CA PRO A 140 17.45 2.16 -15.22
C PRO A 140 17.76 1.97 -13.72
N ALA A 141 19.05 1.97 -13.37
CA ALA A 141 19.43 2.13 -11.97
C ALA A 141 19.11 3.56 -11.52
N GLY A 142 18.65 3.73 -10.28
CA GLY A 142 18.26 5.01 -9.76
C GLY A 142 17.46 4.92 -8.48
N PHE A 143 17.14 6.10 -7.94
CA PHE A 143 16.25 6.23 -6.81
C PHE A 143 14.85 6.56 -7.30
N TYR A 144 13.88 5.76 -6.88
CA TYR A 144 12.49 5.87 -7.28
C TYR A 144 11.63 6.12 -6.05
N GLN A 145 10.62 6.98 -6.19
CA GLN A 145 9.70 7.33 -5.11
C GLN A 145 8.26 7.40 -5.58
N HIS A 146 7.33 7.06 -4.70
CA HIS A 146 5.90 7.22 -4.92
C HIS A 146 5.31 7.92 -3.71
N GLN A 147 4.45 8.89 -3.96
CA GLN A 147 3.83 9.72 -2.94
C GLN A 147 2.34 9.45 -2.94
N GLN A 148 1.77 9.42 -1.73
CA GLN A 148 0.35 9.40 -1.45
C GLN A 148 -0.44 8.17 -1.95
N VAL A 149 -0.95 7.40 -0.99
CA VAL A 149 -2.01 6.41 -1.23
C VAL A 149 -3.18 6.69 -0.29
N GLY A 150 -4.39 6.57 -0.80
CA GLY A 150 -5.64 6.59 -0.06
C GLY A 150 -6.25 5.20 0.03
N LEU A 151 -7.00 4.97 1.10
CA LEU A 151 -7.86 3.81 1.31
C LEU A 151 -9.22 4.32 1.75
N SER A 152 -10.23 4.02 0.95
CA SER A 152 -11.63 4.32 1.20
C SER A 152 -12.40 3.00 1.36
N LEU A 153 -13.10 2.83 2.48
CA LEU A 153 -13.97 1.69 2.73
C LEU A 153 -15.42 2.10 2.47
N TYR A 154 -16.11 1.32 1.63
CA TYR A 154 -17.50 1.50 1.30
C TYR A 154 -18.35 0.38 1.89
N GLY A 155 -19.56 0.74 2.31
CA GLY A 155 -20.52 -0.21 2.82
C GLY A 155 -21.18 -1.06 1.73
N PRO A 156 -22.13 -1.92 2.11
CA PRO A 156 -22.74 -2.93 1.26
C PRO A 156 -23.62 -2.38 0.11
N THR A 157 -23.75 -1.06 0.03
CA THR A 157 -24.57 -0.36 -0.96
C THR A 157 -23.73 0.44 -1.95
N ALA A 158 -22.42 0.19 -2.04
CA ALA A 158 -21.62 0.75 -3.12
C ALA A 158 -22.20 0.24 -4.46
N PRO A 159 -22.59 1.12 -5.40
CA PRO A 159 -23.12 0.70 -6.68
C PRO A 159 -22.02 -0.07 -7.43
N GLU A 160 -22.32 -1.33 -7.78
CA GLU A 160 -21.39 -2.27 -8.42
C GLU A 160 -21.02 -1.87 -9.86
N ASP A 161 -21.75 -0.94 -10.48
CA ASP A 161 -21.55 -0.54 -11.87
C ASP A 161 -21.77 0.97 -12.07
N ASP A 162 -20.74 1.67 -12.56
CA ASP A 162 -20.82 2.93 -13.32
C ASP A 162 -21.41 4.20 -12.67
N ALA A 163 -21.71 4.22 -11.37
CA ALA A 163 -22.03 5.47 -10.72
C ALA A 163 -20.76 6.35 -10.64
N MET A 164 -20.69 7.36 -11.51
CA MET A 164 -19.62 8.36 -11.60
C MET A 164 -19.27 9.05 -10.26
N PHE A 165 -20.08 8.85 -9.22
CA PHE A 165 -19.79 9.24 -7.86
C PHE A 165 -20.20 8.11 -6.90
N PRO A 166 -19.27 7.37 -6.29
CA PRO A 166 -19.63 6.45 -5.21
C PRO A 166 -20.28 7.24 -4.06
N PRO A 167 -21.18 6.61 -3.27
CA PRO A 167 -21.68 7.21 -2.04
C PRO A 167 -20.51 7.55 -1.11
N ALA A 168 -20.68 8.48 -0.17
CA ALA A 168 -19.63 8.81 0.78
C ALA A 168 -19.09 7.53 1.44
N PRO A 169 -17.75 7.33 1.52
CA PRO A 169 -17.19 6.14 2.14
C PRO A 169 -17.61 6.09 3.60
N LEU A 170 -17.79 4.87 4.12
CA LEU A 170 -18.00 4.66 5.56
C LEU A 170 -16.82 5.19 6.36
N PHE A 171 -15.63 5.07 5.76
CA PHE A 171 -14.37 5.48 6.34
C PHE A 171 -13.37 5.71 5.21
N ALA A 172 -12.62 6.80 5.28
CA ALA A 172 -11.52 7.05 4.35
C ALA A 172 -10.28 7.52 5.14
N VAL A 173 -9.14 6.97 4.76
CA VAL A 173 -7.83 7.33 5.31
C VAL A 173 -6.84 7.44 4.18
N SER A 174 -6.02 8.46 4.19
CA SER A 174 -4.89 8.58 3.26
C SER A 174 -3.59 8.70 4.03
N THR A 175 -2.50 8.35 3.37
CA THR A 175 -1.17 8.66 3.87
C THR A 175 -1.04 10.18 3.96
N SER A 176 -0.97 10.73 5.18
CA SER A 176 -0.79 12.16 5.36
C SER A 176 0.69 12.49 5.57
N CYS A 177 1.26 13.25 4.63
CA CYS A 177 2.64 13.75 4.76
C CYS A 177 2.80 14.84 5.82
N SER A 178 1.70 15.42 6.30
CA SER A 178 1.69 16.50 7.29
C SER A 178 2.09 16.04 8.70
N ILE A 179 1.85 14.76 9.03
CA ILE A 179 2.12 14.20 10.37
C ILE A 179 3.44 13.40 10.36
N ALA A 180 3.76 12.71 9.27
CA ALA A 180 4.98 11.93 9.13
C ALA A 180 5.49 11.94 7.66
N PRO A 181 6.40 12.86 7.29
CA PRO A 181 6.83 13.03 5.90
C PRO A 181 7.52 11.78 5.33
N ASP A 182 8.23 11.02 6.17
CA ASP A 182 8.92 9.80 5.74
C ASP A 182 7.97 8.59 5.62
N ALA A 183 6.79 8.65 6.23
CA ALA A 183 5.81 7.55 6.21
C ALA A 183 4.83 7.63 5.03
N CYS A 184 4.80 8.78 4.32
CA CYS A 184 3.90 9.02 3.20
C CYS A 184 4.55 8.86 1.82
N THR A 185 5.85 8.52 1.78
CA THR A 185 6.57 8.30 0.53
C THR A 185 7.11 6.87 0.50
N PHE A 186 6.65 6.05 -0.44
CA PHE A 186 7.32 4.79 -0.75
C PHE A 186 8.60 5.09 -1.51
N SER A 187 9.72 4.48 -1.14
CA SER A 187 10.99 4.68 -1.86
C SER A 187 11.75 3.40 -2.11
N ARG A 188 12.46 3.34 -3.24
CA ARG A 188 13.37 2.24 -3.56
C ARG A 188 14.60 2.73 -4.28
N ASN A 189 15.76 2.26 -3.83
CA ASN A 189 16.99 2.36 -4.61
C ASN A 189 17.14 1.11 -5.49
N VAL A 190 17.20 1.32 -6.80
CA VAL A 190 17.40 0.28 -7.81
C VAL A 190 18.84 0.36 -8.30
N THR A 191 19.58 -0.72 -8.14
CA THR A 191 20.97 -0.83 -8.60
C THR A 191 21.05 -1.70 -9.85
N ALA A 192 22.03 -1.40 -10.71
CA ALA A 192 22.35 -2.27 -11.85
C ALA A 192 22.51 -3.72 -11.37
N ALA A 193 21.95 -4.67 -12.12
CA ALA A 193 22.18 -6.09 -11.84
C ALA A 193 23.70 -6.36 -11.83
N VAL A 194 24.21 -6.77 -10.67
CA VAL A 194 25.62 -7.15 -10.55
C VAL A 194 25.79 -8.46 -11.32
N PRO A 195 26.63 -8.51 -12.37
CA PRO A 195 26.83 -9.75 -13.09
C PRO A 195 27.36 -10.81 -12.11
N GLU A 196 26.67 -11.94 -11.98
CA GLU A 196 27.12 -13.01 -11.10
C GLU A 196 28.53 -13.45 -11.53
N VAL A 197 29.52 -13.21 -10.67
CA VAL A 197 30.94 -13.50 -10.94
C VAL A 197 31.20 -14.97 -11.29
N GLY A 198 30.27 -15.88 -10.94
CA GLY A 198 30.34 -17.31 -11.24
C GLY A 198 30.25 -17.63 -12.74
N THR A 199 29.45 -16.90 -13.51
CA THR A 199 29.18 -17.25 -14.92
C THR A 199 30.36 -16.88 -15.82
N PHE A 200 31.02 -15.76 -15.53
CA PHE A 200 32.24 -15.34 -16.24
C PHE A 200 33.45 -16.16 -15.81
N GLY A 201 33.57 -16.46 -14.51
CA GLY A 201 34.67 -17.28 -14.00
C GLY A 201 34.68 -18.68 -14.60
N LEU A 202 33.54 -19.38 -14.61
CA LEU A 202 33.45 -20.73 -15.17
C LEU A 202 33.49 -20.76 -16.70
N GLY A 203 32.92 -19.76 -17.38
CA GLY A 203 33.00 -19.66 -18.84
C GLY A 203 34.42 -19.39 -19.34
N VAL A 204 35.14 -18.44 -18.70
CA VAL A 204 36.51 -18.08 -19.09
C VAL A 204 37.51 -19.16 -18.69
N LEU A 205 37.41 -19.72 -17.47
CA LEU A 205 38.30 -20.80 -17.04
C LEU A 205 38.00 -22.12 -17.77
N GLY A 206 36.72 -22.42 -18.03
CA GLY A 206 36.31 -23.57 -18.85
C GLY A 206 36.77 -23.46 -20.29
N GLY A 207 36.69 -22.27 -20.90
CA GLY A 207 37.18 -22.01 -22.25
C GLY A 207 38.70 -22.14 -22.38
N LEU A 208 39.46 -21.61 -21.42
CA LEU A 208 40.93 -21.73 -21.42
C LEU A 208 41.40 -23.18 -21.16
N GLY A 209 40.71 -23.94 -20.31
CA GLY A 209 41.01 -25.36 -20.07
C GLY A 209 40.88 -26.21 -21.33
N LEU A 210 39.87 -25.96 -22.16
CA LEU A 210 39.64 -26.68 -23.42
C LEU A 210 40.70 -26.35 -24.48
N LEU A 211 41.13 -25.09 -24.57
CA LEU A 211 42.22 -24.69 -25.47
C LEU A 211 43.56 -25.32 -25.09
N GLY A 212 43.85 -25.46 -23.79
CA GLY A 212 45.04 -26.14 -23.29
C GLY A 212 45.10 -27.64 -23.63
N LEU A 213 43.96 -28.34 -23.54
CA LEU A 213 43.86 -29.76 -23.90
C LEU A 213 43.99 -30.02 -25.41
N ALA A 214 43.48 -29.12 -26.25
CA ALA A 214 43.64 -29.20 -27.70
C ALA A 214 45.10 -28.96 -28.14
N ALA A 215 45.83 -28.05 -27.47
CA ALA A 215 47.24 -27.80 -27.76
C ALA A 215 48.15 -28.97 -27.37
N LYS A 216 47.85 -29.67 -26.25
CA LYS A 216 48.64 -30.83 -25.80
C LYS A 216 48.56 -32.04 -26.74
N ARG A 217 47.41 -32.28 -27.39
CA ARG A 217 47.26 -33.39 -28.36
C ARG A 217 48.09 -33.20 -29.64
N ARG A 218 48.42 -31.97 -30.04
CA ARG A 218 49.22 -31.72 -31.26
C ARG A 218 50.72 -31.96 -31.09
N ARG A 219 51.23 -32.08 -29.85
CA ARG A 219 52.66 -32.34 -29.57
C ARG A 219 53.03 -33.81 -29.38
N ALA A 220 52.05 -34.73 -29.39
CA ALA A 220 52.30 -36.15 -29.15
C ALA A 220 52.43 -36.98 -30.45
N THR A 221 52.44 -36.34 -31.63
CA THR A 221 52.43 -37.01 -32.95
C THR A 221 53.64 -36.68 -33.83
N THR A 222 54.71 -36.15 -33.25
CA THR A 222 56.04 -35.98 -33.89
C THR A 222 57.07 -36.61 -33.00
#